data_AF-A0A7W1G9A1-F1
#
_entry.id   AF-A0A7W1G9A1-F1
#
_cell.length_a   1.000
_cell.length_b   1.000
_cell.length_c   1.000
_cell.angle_alpha   90.00
_cell.angle_beta   90.00
_cell.angle_gamma   90.00
#
_symmetry.space_group_name_H-M   'P 1'
#
loop_
_entity.id
_entity.type
_entity.pdbx_description
1 polymer ?
#
loop_
_entity_poly.entity_id
_entity_poly.type
_entity_poly.pdbx_seq_one_letter_code
_entity_poly.pdbx_strand_id
1 'polypeptide(L)' 'MRIAAVLLGVVLAAAGGVIAYRALFVEPRVGVIVTESGVREFPNTLRVAGGVILLIGGGAIAFLASRRGRT' A
#
# COMPACT_ATOMS: atom_id res chain seq x y z
N MET A 1 16.83 10.15 -17.33
CA MET A 1 15.53 9.47 -17.17
C MET A 1 15.50 8.40 -16.08
N ARG A 2 16.62 7.72 -15.79
CA ARG A 2 16.68 6.60 -14.84
C ARG A 2 16.43 6.98 -13.38
N ILE A 3 16.99 8.09 -12.92
CA ILE A 3 16.78 8.64 -11.57
C ILE A 3 15.30 9.01 -11.37
N ALA A 4 14.66 9.60 -12.39
CA ALA A 4 13.24 9.92 -12.33
C ALA A 4 12.37 8.67 -12.11
N ALA A 5 12.66 7.56 -12.79
CA ALA A 5 11.94 6.30 -12.60
C ALA A 5 12.14 5.69 -11.20
N VAL A 6 13.36 5.78 -10.66
CA VAL A 6 13.64 5.34 -9.28
C VAL A 6 12.87 6.18 -8.27
N LEU A 7 12.91 7.52 -8.40
CA LEU A 7 12.19 8.42 -7.53
C LEU A 7 10.67 8.19 -7.58
N LEU A 8 10.12 7.99 -8.78
CA LEU A 8 8.69 7.72 -8.97
C LEU A 8 8.28 6.41 -8.28
N GLY A 9 9.09 5.36 -8.44
CA GLY A 9 8.86 4.08 -7.74
C GLY A 9 8.92 4.21 -6.22
N VAL A 10 9.87 4.97 -5.68
CA VAL A 10 9.99 5.23 -4.24
C VAL A 10 8.78 6.00 -3.71
N VAL A 11 8.33 7.03 -4.42
CA VAL A 11 7.15 7.83 -4.03
C VAL A 11 5.89 6.96 -4.01
N LEU A 12 5.68 6.13 -5.04
CA LEU A 12 4.56 5.20 -5.09
C LEU A 12 4.62 4.18 -3.95
N ALA A 13 5.82 3.67 -3.66
CA ALA A 13 6.03 2.73 -2.57
C ALA A 13 5.67 3.36 -1.21
N ALA A 14 6.19 4.57 -0.94
CA ALA A 14 5.90 5.31 0.27
C ALA A 14 4.41 5.63 0.41
N ALA A 15 3.74 6.08 -0.66
CA ALA A 15 2.31 6.32 -0.67
C ALA A 15 1.51 5.05 -0.34
N GLY A 16 1.89 3.91 -0.92
CA GLY A 16 1.26 2.61 -0.64
C GLY A 16 1.41 2.18 0.81
N GLY A 17 2.61 2.35 1.37
CA GLY A 17 2.89 2.08 2.79
C GLY A 17 2.05 2.96 3.73
N VAL A 18 1.94 4.26 3.44
CA VAL A 18 1.10 5.19 4.23
C VAL A 18 -0.38 4.81 4.16
N ILE A 19 -0.89 4.43 2.98
CA ILE A 19 -2.28 3.99 2.82
C ILE A 19 -2.55 2.72 3.61
N ALA A 20 -1.68 1.71 3.50
CA ALA A 20 -1.80 0.46 4.23
C ALA A 20 -1.75 0.69 5.76
N TYR A 21 -0.80 1.52 6.21
CA TYR A 21 -0.68 1.87 7.62
C TYR A 21 -1.93 2.60 8.14
N ARG A 22 -2.41 3.63 7.44
CA ARG A 22 -3.63 4.34 7.88
C ARG A 22 -4.85 3.45 7.89
N ALA A 23 -5.02 2.60 6.88
CA ALA A 23 -6.15 1.68 6.80
C ALA A 23 -6.13 0.60 7.90
N LEU A 24 -4.95 0.23 8.40
CA LEU A 24 -4.79 -0.74 9.47
C LEU A 24 -4.92 -0.12 10.88
N PHE A 25 -4.40 1.09 11.08
CA PHE A 25 -4.16 1.60 12.43
C PHE A 25 -4.84 2.93 12.75
N VAL A 26 -5.29 3.70 11.75
CA VAL A 26 -5.76 5.08 11.96
C VAL A 26 -7.22 5.27 11.56
N GLU A 27 -7.68 4.59 10.51
CA GLU A 27 -9.03 4.82 9.97
C GLU A 27 -10.13 4.07 10.72
N PRO A 28 -11.32 4.68 10.88
CA PRO A 28 -12.47 4.01 11.50
C PRO A 28 -12.85 2.79 10.65
N ARG A 29 -13.13 1.67 11.33
CA ARG A 29 -13.48 0.41 10.67
C ARG A 29 -14.81 0.60 9.92
N VAL A 30 -14.76 0.41 8.59
CA VAL A 30 -15.83 0.83 7.66
C VAL A 30 -17.02 -0.15 7.64
N GLY A 31 -16.86 -1.36 8.17
CA GLY A 31 -17.92 -2.36 8.21
C GLY A 31 -18.17 -2.87 9.62
N VAL A 32 -19.34 -2.56 10.18
CA VAL A 32 -19.89 -3.28 11.31
C VAL A 32 -20.83 -4.34 10.75
N ILE A 33 -20.42 -5.60 10.79
CA ILE A 33 -21.36 -6.70 10.56
C ILE A 33 -22.06 -6.95 11.90
N VAL A 34 -23.34 -6.57 11.98
CA VAL A 34 -24.20 -6.88 13.12
C VAL A 34 -24.75 -8.29 12.90
N THR A 35 -24.14 -9.26 13.57
CA THR A 35 -24.66 -10.64 13.69
C THR A 35 -25.27 -10.84 15.07
N GLU A 36 -26.27 -11.72 15.21
CA GLU A 36 -26.93 -12.02 16.51
C GLU A 36 -25.95 -12.40 17.63
N SER A 37 -24.74 -12.86 17.28
CA SER A 37 -23.68 -13.30 18.21
C SER A 37 -22.56 -12.28 18.47
N GLY A 38 -22.64 -11.06 17.91
CA GLY A 38 -21.68 -10.00 18.22
C GLY A 38 -21.34 -9.08 17.05
N VAL A 39 -20.82 -7.90 17.40
CA VAL A 39 -20.38 -6.83 16.51
C VAL A 39 -18.99 -7.17 15.97
N ARG A 40 -18.87 -7.55 14.68
CA ARG A 40 -17.56 -7.73 14.03
C ARG A 40 -17.21 -6.49 13.22
N GLU A 41 -16.24 -5.73 13.73
CA GLU A 41 -15.69 -4.57 13.04
C GLU A 41 -14.59 -4.99 12.06
N PHE A 42 -14.88 -4.97 10.75
CA PHE A 42 -13.88 -5.26 9.73
C PHE A 42 -13.11 -3.98 9.35
N PRO A 43 -11.76 -4.00 9.43
CA PRO A 43 -10.95 -2.94 8.84
C PRO A 43 -11.22 -2.85 7.34
N ASN A 44 -10.91 -1.70 6.73
CA ASN A 44 -11.08 -1.51 5.28
C ASN A 44 -10.03 -2.34 4.51
N THR A 45 -10.25 -3.65 4.43
CA THR A 45 -9.35 -4.64 3.82
C THR A 45 -9.02 -4.29 2.37
N LEU A 46 -9.95 -3.65 1.65
CA LEU A 46 -9.73 -3.16 0.29
C LEU A 46 -8.66 -2.07 0.24
N ARG A 47 -8.70 -1.11 1.17
CA ARG A 47 -7.65 -0.08 1.27
C ARG A 47 -6.30 -0.66 1.70
N VAL A 48 -6.30 -1.60 2.63
CA VAL A 48 -5.06 -2.29 3.05
C VAL A 48 -4.44 -3.01 1.85
N ALA A 49 -5.23 -3.81 1.13
CA ALA A 49 -4.78 -4.53 -0.05
C ALA A 49 -4.27 -3.58 -1.14
N GLY A 50 -5.00 -2.49 -1.42
CA GLY A 50 -4.59 -1.46 -2.38
C GLY A 50 -3.27 -0.79 -2.00
N GLY A 51 -3.09 -0.42 -0.72
CA GLY A 51 -1.85 0.14 -0.21
C GLY A 51 -0.67 -0.81 -0.32
N VAL A 52 -0.86 -2.10 0.01
CA VAL A 52 0.17 -3.14 -0.10
C VAL A 52 0.56 -3.38 -1.56
N ILE A 53 -0.40 -3.45 -2.48
CA ILE A 53 -0.13 -3.61 -3.92
C ILE A 53 0.70 -2.44 -4.44
N LEU A 54 0.33 -1.20 -4.05
CA LEU A 54 1.06 0.00 -4.46
C LEU A 54 2.47 0.04 -3.87
N LEU A 55 2.64 -0.41 -2.62
CA LEU A 55 3.92 -0.53 -1.94
C LEU A 55 4.87 -1.47 -2.70
N ILE A 56 4.39 -2.69 -2.98
CA ILE A 56 5.17 -3.72 -3.67
C ILE A 56 5.46 -3.30 -5.11
N GLY A 57 4.46 -2.77 -5.82
CA GLY A 57 4.60 -2.31 -7.19
C GLY A 57 5.60 -1.16 -7.33
N GLY A 58 5.49 -0.13 -6.49
CA GLY A 58 6.43 1.00 -6.47
C GLY A 58 7.86 0.55 -6.14
N GLY A 59 8.01 -0.33 -5.15
CA GLY A 59 9.31 -0.90 -4.77
C GLY A 59 9.95 -1.72 -5.89
N ALA A 60 9.16 -2.56 -6.57
CA ALA A 60 9.64 -3.35 -7.70
C ALA A 60 10.10 -2.45 -8.86
N ILE A 61 9.35 -1.40 -9.19
CA ILE A 61 9.72 -0.43 -10.24
C ILE A 61 11.03 0.27 -9.87
N ALA A 62 11.17 0.77 -8.64
CA ALA A 62 12.38 1.43 -8.18
C ALA A 62 13.61 0.49 -8.23
N PHE A 63 13.42 -0.77 -7.83
CA PHE A 63 14.46 -1.79 -7.83
C PHE A 63 14.90 -2.20 -9.24
N LEU A 64 13.96 -2.43 -10.15
CA LEU A 64 14.26 -2.74 -11.55
C LEU A 64 14.95 -1.57 -12.24
N ALA A 65 14.47 -0.33 -12.01
CA ALA A 65 15.08 0.87 -12.55
C ALA A 65 16.53 1.05 -12.06
N SER A 66 16.81 0.77 -10.79
CA SER A 66 18.16 0.88 -10.22
C SER A 66 19.12 -0.22 -10.70
N ARG A 67 18.63 -1.38 -11.13
CA ARG A 67 19.45 -2.45 -11.72
C ARG A 67 19.79 -2.24 -13.20
N ARG A 68 18.88 -1.63 -13.97
CA ARG A 68 18.93 -1.41 -15.44
C ARG A 68 20.05 -0.51 -16.02
N GLY A 69 21.26 -0.69 -15.57
CA GLY A 69 22.40 0.19 -15.88
C GLY A 69 23.44 0.19 -14.77
N ARG A 70 23.44 -0.86 -13.96
CA ARG A 70 24.67 -1.53 -13.54
C ARG A 70 25.11 -2.60 -14.57
N THR A 71 24.23 -3.00 -15.49
CA THR A 71 24.52 -3.78 -16.70
C THR A 71 24.74 -2.85 -17.88
#